data_AF-A0A3B0VCD4-F1
#
_entry.id   AF-A0A3B0VCD4-F1
#
_cell.length_a   1.000
_cell.length_b   1.000
_cell.length_c   1.000
_cell.angle_alpha   90.00
_cell.angle_beta   90.00
_cell.angle_gamma   90.00
#
_symmetry.space_group_name_H-M   'P 1'
#
loop_
_entity.id
_entity.type
_entity.pdbx_description
1 polymer ?
#
loop_
_entity_poly.entity_id
_entity_poly.type
_entity_poly.pdbx_seq_one_letter_code
_entity_poly.pdbx_strand_id
1 'polypeptide(L)'
;MLILINRFSASASEIFAGAMQDYGRAIIVGSKHSYGKGTVQTMLNLDNQLPSFFGINVSRYQPLGALKLTTQKFYRINGGSTQDRGVVSDIVIPTRFMYSKIGEKYSENAMPWDKIAPASYKKWPSYPFNIKKLRELNAHLIKTNKKFIEIVKEADEARARQQHTIIDIDLASQRHERQKLAAIRKAAGDKPYSPYFHGEDYGQGKKVGRITPAQEKKKFIKRLNTDPAIQESLDILRRAE
;
A
#
# COMPACT_ATOMS: atom_id res chain seq x y z
N MET A 1 16.04 -6.16 13.43
CA MET A 1 14.60 -5.94 13.21
C MET A 1 14.37 -5.45 11.79
N LEU A 2 13.33 -5.95 11.13
CA LEU A 2 12.92 -5.55 9.78
C LEU A 2 11.45 -5.13 9.82
N ILE A 3 11.09 -4.10 9.07
CA ILE A 3 9.70 -3.64 8.92
C ILE A 3 9.35 -3.71 7.43
N LEU A 4 8.34 -4.51 7.11
CA LEU A 4 7.82 -4.66 5.76
C LEU A 4 6.69 -3.65 5.51
N ILE A 5 6.83 -2.79 4.51
CA ILE A 5 5.84 -1.79 4.12
C ILE A 5 5.42 -1.95 2.65
N ASN A 6 4.24 -1.42 2.31
CA ASN A 6 3.79 -1.32 0.92
C ASN A 6 3.17 0.05 0.64
N ARG A 7 2.70 0.26 -0.60
CA ARG A 7 2.08 1.54 -1.01
C ARG A 7 0.78 1.90 -0.27
N PHE A 8 0.21 0.98 0.49
CA PHE A 8 -0.98 1.17 1.32
C PHE A 8 -0.66 1.36 2.81
N SER A 9 0.60 1.19 3.22
CA SER A 9 1.04 1.55 4.57
C SER A 9 0.88 3.06 4.75
N ALA A 10 -0.02 3.48 5.64
CA ALA A 10 -0.41 4.88 5.78
C ALA A 10 -0.47 5.32 7.25
N SER A 11 -0.30 6.63 7.50
CA SER A 11 -0.54 7.25 8.81
C SER A 11 0.29 6.61 9.93
N ALA A 12 -0.32 6.00 10.95
CA ALA A 12 0.40 5.40 12.08
C ALA A 12 1.48 4.39 11.66
N SER A 13 1.27 3.65 10.57
CA SER A 13 2.29 2.73 10.04
C SER A 13 3.55 3.47 9.56
N GLU A 14 3.37 4.67 9.00
CA GLU A 14 4.45 5.51 8.50
C GLU A 14 5.19 6.22 9.64
N ILE A 15 4.47 6.62 10.70
CA ILE A 15 5.09 7.13 11.93
C ILE A 15 6.00 6.07 12.53
N PHE A 16 5.50 4.83 12.67
CA PHE A 16 6.26 3.72 13.22
C PHE A 16 7.49 3.38 12.36
N ALA A 17 7.29 3.15 11.06
CA ALA A 17 8.39 2.81 10.14
C ALA A 17 9.42 3.94 10.06
N GLY A 18 8.97 5.20 9.94
CA GLY A 18 9.84 6.37 9.88
C GLY A 18 10.68 6.54 11.14
N ALA A 19 10.08 6.39 12.33
CA ALA A 19 10.81 6.44 13.59
C ALA A 19 11.87 5.33 13.67
N MET A 20 11.49 4.08 13.38
CA MET A 20 12.41 2.95 13.45
C MET A 20 13.57 3.08 12.46
N GLN A 21 13.33 3.69 11.30
CA GLN A 21 14.36 4.04 10.33
C GLN A 21 15.27 5.18 10.85
N ASP A 22 14.70 6.27 11.36
CA ASP A 22 15.46 7.45 11.81
C ASP A 22 16.34 7.16 13.03
N TYR A 23 15.84 6.34 13.95
CA TYR A 23 16.63 5.83 15.07
C TYR A 23 17.69 4.83 14.62
N GLY A 24 17.65 4.30 13.39
CA GLY A 24 18.50 3.18 12.98
C GLY A 24 18.22 1.93 13.82
N ARG A 25 16.96 1.68 14.17
CA ARG A 25 16.54 0.51 14.97
C ARG A 25 16.09 -0.65 14.09
N ALA A 26 15.55 -0.35 12.90
CA ALA A 26 15.14 -1.33 11.92
C ALA A 26 15.59 -0.96 10.51
N ILE A 27 15.62 -1.97 9.65
CA ILE A 27 15.64 -1.80 8.20
C ILE A 27 14.21 -1.80 7.66
N ILE A 28 13.90 -0.87 6.76
CA ILE A 28 12.61 -0.77 6.09
C ILE A 28 12.70 -1.47 4.73
N VAL A 29 11.79 -2.40 4.48
CA VAL A 29 11.79 -3.22 3.27
C VAL A 29 10.41 -3.19 2.62
N GLY A 30 10.33 -3.28 1.30
CA GLY A 30 9.07 -3.47 0.58
C GLY A 30 8.90 -2.52 -0.60
N SER A 31 7.72 -1.93 -0.79
CA SER A 31 7.49 -0.99 -1.90
C SER A 31 8.47 0.19 -1.86
N LYS A 32 8.71 0.85 -3.00
CA LYS A 32 9.64 2.01 -3.09
C LYS A 32 9.40 3.06 -2.00
N HIS A 33 8.14 3.32 -1.70
CA HIS A 33 7.71 4.16 -0.59
C HIS A 33 6.35 3.68 -0.07
N SER A 34 5.98 4.13 1.13
CA SER A 34 4.63 3.98 1.69
C SER A 34 3.63 4.98 1.09
N TYR A 35 2.43 5.12 1.66
CA TYR A 35 1.33 5.89 1.07
C TYR A 35 1.59 7.40 0.99
N GLY A 36 2.18 7.99 2.03
CA GLY A 36 2.45 9.42 2.15
C GLY A 36 1.40 10.21 2.92
N LYS A 37 0.63 9.58 3.82
CA LYS A 37 -0.40 10.29 4.59
C LYS A 37 0.24 10.94 5.81
N GLY A 38 0.49 12.25 5.75
CA GLY A 38 1.16 13.05 6.79
C GLY A 38 0.23 13.91 7.64
N THR A 39 -1.09 13.73 7.53
CA THR A 39 -2.09 14.56 8.23
C THR A 39 -2.97 13.76 9.18
N VAL A 40 -3.43 14.44 10.23
CA VAL A 40 -4.41 13.94 11.21
C VAL A 40 -5.75 14.59 10.92
N GLN A 41 -6.81 13.78 10.92
CA GLN A 41 -8.18 14.27 10.80
C GLN A 41 -8.93 14.09 12.12
N THR A 42 -9.70 15.11 12.49
CA THR A 42 -10.61 15.09 13.63
C THR A 42 -12.06 15.08 13.12
N MET A 43 -12.92 14.30 13.77
CA MET A 43 -14.36 14.29 13.50
C MET A 43 -15.05 15.29 14.43
N LEU A 44 -15.80 16.23 13.84
CA LEU A 44 -16.63 17.20 14.55
C LEU A 44 -18.10 16.79 14.40
N ASN A 45 -18.72 16.35 15.49
CA ASN A 45 -20.16 16.05 15.50
C ASN A 45 -20.97 17.35 15.55
N LEU A 46 -21.75 17.63 14.50
CA LEU A 46 -22.48 18.89 14.36
C LEU A 46 -23.62 19.04 15.39
N ASP A 47 -24.17 17.93 15.89
CA ASP A 47 -25.22 17.94 16.92
C ASP A 47 -24.74 18.61 18.20
N ASN A 48 -23.45 18.46 18.52
CA ASN A 48 -22.82 19.02 19.72
C ASN A 48 -22.12 20.34 19.42
N GLN A 49 -21.41 20.41 18.28
CA GLN A 49 -20.52 21.54 17.98
C GLN A 49 -21.29 22.81 17.60
N LEU A 50 -22.42 22.72 16.89
CA LEU A 50 -23.19 23.90 16.49
C LEU A 50 -23.82 24.65 17.68
N PRO A 51 -24.49 23.96 18.65
CA PRO A 51 -24.92 24.61 19.87
C PRO A 51 -23.77 25.21 20.67
N SER A 52 -22.65 24.50 20.79
CA SER A 52 -21.49 24.97 21.57
C SER A 52 -20.82 26.20 20.95
N PHE A 53 -20.70 26.30 19.62
CA PHE A 53 -20.04 27.43 18.97
C PHE A 53 -20.94 28.65 18.75
N PHE A 54 -22.21 28.43 18.42
CA PHE A 54 -23.10 29.51 17.97
C PHE A 54 -24.29 29.78 18.91
N GLY A 55 -24.43 29.03 20.01
CA GLY A 55 -25.52 29.21 20.97
C GLY A 55 -26.91 28.88 20.41
N ILE A 56 -26.99 28.11 19.33
CA ILE A 56 -28.24 27.77 18.64
C ILE A 56 -28.80 26.43 19.11
N ASN A 57 -30.10 26.38 19.39
CA ASN A 57 -30.79 25.11 19.64
C ASN A 57 -31.15 24.44 18.30
N VAL A 58 -30.49 23.32 18.02
CA VAL A 58 -30.71 22.52 16.81
C VAL A 58 -31.34 21.16 17.10
N SER A 59 -31.82 20.90 18.33
CA SER A 59 -32.34 19.60 18.75
C SER A 59 -33.45 19.07 17.83
N ARG A 60 -34.28 19.96 17.26
CA ARG A 60 -35.35 19.60 16.31
C ARG A 60 -34.85 19.08 14.95
N TYR A 61 -33.57 19.28 14.62
CA TYR A 61 -32.96 18.93 13.33
C TYR A 61 -31.94 17.81 13.43
N GLN A 62 -31.73 17.22 14.61
CA GLN A 62 -30.76 16.15 14.81
C GLN A 62 -31.29 14.83 14.20
N PRO A 63 -30.40 13.96 13.64
CA PRO A 63 -28.94 14.13 13.59
C PRO A 63 -28.48 14.97 12.38
N LEU A 64 -27.56 15.89 12.64
CA LEU A 64 -26.94 16.78 11.65
C LEU A 64 -25.70 16.18 10.99
N GLY A 65 -25.23 15.03 11.48
CA GLY A 65 -24.04 14.35 10.97
C GLY A 65 -22.74 14.95 11.52
N ALA A 66 -21.64 14.72 10.80
CA ALA A 66 -20.31 15.10 11.25
C ALA A 66 -19.41 15.60 10.12
N LEU A 67 -18.51 16.52 10.45
CA LEU A 67 -17.45 16.99 9.57
C LEU A 67 -16.14 16.29 9.88
N LYS A 68 -15.37 15.93 8.85
CA LYS A 68 -14.02 15.40 8.98
C LYS A 68 -13.03 16.44 8.51
N LEU A 69 -12.28 17.03 9.43
CA LEU A 69 -11.36 18.12 9.12
C LEU A 69 -9.93 17.71 9.39
N THR A 70 -9.02 18.11 8.51
CA THR A 70 -7.59 18.02 8.76
C THR A 70 -7.19 19.10 9.77
N THR A 71 -6.65 18.69 10.91
CA THR A 71 -6.32 19.59 12.03
C THR A 71 -4.83 19.69 12.30
N GLN A 72 -4.04 18.69 11.90
CA GLN A 72 -2.61 18.63 12.19
C GLN A 72 -1.83 17.96 11.06
N LYS A 73 -0.55 18.32 10.96
CA LYS A 73 0.50 17.58 10.21
C LYS A 73 1.45 16.93 11.20
N PHE A 74 1.95 15.74 10.88
CA PHE A 74 3.02 15.11 11.65
C PHE A 74 4.34 15.11 10.89
N TYR A 75 5.41 15.19 11.66
CA TYR A 75 6.79 15.25 11.20
C TYR A 75 7.61 14.15 11.85
N ARG A 76 8.56 13.62 11.11
CA ARG A 76 9.54 12.66 11.63
C ARG A 76 10.47 13.34 12.63
N ILE A 77 11.15 12.56 13.45
CA ILE A 77 12.13 13.07 14.43
C ILE A 77 13.30 13.81 13.77
N ASN A 78 13.59 13.49 12.50
CA ASN A 78 14.58 14.18 11.67
C ASN A 78 14.06 15.51 11.06
N GLY A 79 12.82 15.88 11.37
CA GLY A 79 12.13 17.09 10.93
C GLY A 79 11.32 16.96 9.63
N GLY A 80 11.56 15.94 8.80
CA GLY A 80 10.86 15.79 7.51
C GLY A 80 9.44 15.25 7.66
N SER A 81 8.48 15.76 6.89
CA SER A 81 7.13 15.16 6.85
C SER A 81 7.10 13.84 6.07
N THR A 82 6.13 12.99 6.36
CA THR A 82 5.75 11.86 5.49
C THR A 82 4.72 12.27 4.44
N GLN A 83 4.11 13.45 4.55
CA GLN A 83 3.11 13.95 3.60
C GLN A 83 3.65 13.87 2.16
N ASP A 84 2.87 13.38 1.21
CA ASP A 84 3.22 13.23 -0.22
C ASP A 84 4.31 12.16 -0.52
N ARG A 85 5.38 12.08 0.28
CA ARG A 85 6.56 11.25 0.03
C ARG A 85 6.54 9.88 0.69
N GLY A 86 5.86 9.76 1.83
CA GLY A 86 5.88 8.58 2.69
C GLY A 86 7.24 8.27 3.31
N VAL A 87 7.39 7.05 3.79
CA VAL A 87 8.63 6.41 4.24
C VAL A 87 9.22 5.65 3.05
N VAL A 88 10.45 6.00 2.69
CA VAL A 88 11.20 5.32 1.63
C VAL A 88 11.83 4.04 2.20
N SER A 89 11.64 2.92 1.51
CA SER A 89 12.25 1.65 1.93
C SER A 89 13.77 1.68 1.73
N ASP A 90 14.50 1.13 2.69
CA ASP A 90 15.95 0.92 2.57
C ASP A 90 16.27 -0.13 1.50
N ILE A 91 15.45 -1.19 1.41
CA ILE A 91 15.50 -2.21 0.36
C ILE A 91 14.15 -2.28 -0.36
N VAL A 92 14.17 -2.10 -1.68
CA VAL A 92 12.96 -2.12 -2.49
C VAL A 92 12.70 -3.51 -3.03
N ILE A 93 11.50 -4.03 -2.79
CA ILE A 93 10.95 -5.24 -3.38
C ILE A 93 9.93 -4.81 -4.45
N PRO A 94 10.08 -5.26 -5.71
CA PRO A 94 9.12 -4.94 -6.76
C PRO A 94 7.75 -5.55 -6.45
N THR A 95 6.71 -4.83 -6.82
CA THR A 95 5.32 -5.27 -6.63
C THR A 95 4.52 -4.97 -7.88
N ARG A 96 3.40 -5.67 -8.08
CA ARG A 96 2.45 -5.42 -9.18
C ARG A 96 1.93 -3.97 -9.21
N PHE A 97 2.01 -3.26 -8.08
CA PHE A 97 1.53 -1.88 -7.91
C PHE A 97 2.63 -0.81 -8.02
N MET A 98 3.86 -1.18 -8.44
CA MET A 98 4.99 -0.24 -8.43
C MET A 98 4.80 0.99 -9.34
N TYR A 99 3.96 0.89 -10.37
CA TYR A 99 3.62 2.02 -11.27
C TYR A 99 2.22 2.61 -11.03
N SER A 100 1.39 1.98 -10.19
CA SER A 100 0.04 2.49 -9.90
C SER A 100 0.10 3.89 -9.29
N LYS A 101 -0.85 4.76 -9.63
CA LYS A 101 -1.00 6.09 -9.01
C LYS A 101 -1.64 5.97 -7.61
N ILE A 102 -0.98 5.25 -6.72
CA ILE A 102 -1.41 5.01 -5.32
C ILE A 102 -0.50 5.81 -4.38
N GLY A 103 -1.12 6.61 -3.54
CA GLY A 103 -0.45 7.45 -2.54
C GLY A 103 -1.08 8.84 -2.46
N GLU A 104 -0.82 9.52 -1.35
CA GLU A 104 -1.35 10.85 -1.03
C GLU A 104 -1.01 11.87 -2.13
N LYS A 105 0.18 11.78 -2.74
CA LYS A 105 0.62 12.67 -3.83
C LYS A 105 -0.25 12.67 -5.09
N TYR A 106 -1.12 11.67 -5.25
CA TYR A 106 -2.05 11.58 -6.38
C TYR A 106 -3.46 12.06 -6.02
N SER A 107 -3.69 12.48 -4.78
CA SER A 107 -4.93 13.13 -4.37
C SER A 107 -4.97 14.57 -4.88
N GLU A 108 -6.13 14.99 -5.35
CA GLU A 108 -6.35 16.28 -6.05
C GLU A 108 -5.85 17.50 -5.25
N ASN A 109 -6.05 17.51 -3.93
CA ASN A 109 -5.71 18.62 -3.04
C ASN A 109 -4.82 18.17 -1.88
N ALA A 110 -3.85 17.29 -2.16
CA ALA A 110 -2.88 16.87 -1.17
C ALA A 110 -2.06 18.08 -0.68
N MET A 111 -1.93 18.22 0.66
CA MET A 111 -1.04 19.24 1.21
C MET A 111 0.39 18.98 0.75
N PRO A 112 1.19 20.03 0.46
CA PRO A 112 2.57 19.87 0.02
C PRO A 112 3.44 19.28 1.13
N TRP A 113 4.52 18.62 0.73
CA TRP A 113 5.58 18.20 1.64
C TRP A 113 6.34 19.41 2.18
N ASP A 114 6.64 19.39 3.47
CA ASP A 114 7.45 20.37 4.18
C ASP A 114 8.33 19.70 5.26
N LYS A 115 9.16 20.54 5.90
CA LYS A 115 10.13 20.13 6.91
C LYS A 115 10.18 21.17 8.03
N ILE A 116 10.37 20.69 9.26
CA ILE A 116 10.62 21.51 10.45
C ILE A 116 12.01 21.20 11.03
N ALA A 117 12.40 21.91 12.09
CA ALA A 117 13.61 21.59 12.85
C ALA A 117 13.54 20.15 13.41
N PRO A 118 14.65 19.38 13.34
CA PRO A 118 14.68 18.05 13.94
C PRO A 118 14.52 18.13 15.45
N ALA A 119 13.93 17.08 16.04
CA ALA A 119 13.91 16.91 17.49
C ALA A 119 15.31 16.53 18.00
N SER A 120 15.55 16.69 19.29
CA SER A 120 16.75 16.11 19.93
C SER A 120 16.53 14.61 20.11
N TYR A 121 17.37 13.78 19.47
CA TYR A 121 17.32 12.32 19.61
C TYR A 121 18.71 11.68 19.45
N LYS A 122 18.88 10.49 20.02
CA LYS A 122 20.08 9.66 19.86
C LYS A 122 19.75 8.44 19.02
N LYS A 123 20.60 8.11 18.05
CA LYS A 123 20.46 6.89 17.26
C LYS A 123 20.69 5.65 18.13
N TRP A 124 20.12 4.55 17.69
CA TRP A 124 20.34 3.25 18.30
C TRP A 124 21.81 2.85 18.16
N PRO A 125 22.50 2.39 19.23
CA PRO A 125 23.96 2.24 19.22
C PRO A 125 24.50 1.21 18.22
N SER A 126 23.71 0.19 17.91
CA SER A 126 24.13 -0.92 17.06
C SER A 126 23.20 -1.07 15.87
N TYR A 127 23.71 -0.79 14.67
CA TYR A 127 23.00 -1.02 13.41
C TYR A 127 23.72 -2.12 12.62
N PRO A 128 23.27 -3.39 12.73
CA PRO A 128 24.00 -4.52 12.16
C PRO A 128 23.87 -4.63 10.62
N PHE A 129 23.06 -3.78 9.99
CA PHE A 129 22.73 -3.93 8.57
C PHE A 129 23.70 -3.20 7.65
N ASN A 130 24.41 -3.96 6.81
CA ASN A 130 25.12 -3.39 5.65
C ASN A 130 24.15 -3.21 4.48
N ILE A 131 23.49 -2.05 4.43
CA ILE A 131 22.45 -1.72 3.43
C ILE A 131 22.97 -1.81 1.99
N LYS A 132 24.22 -1.40 1.74
CA LYS A 132 24.80 -1.48 0.40
C LYS A 132 24.88 -2.93 -0.08
N LYS A 133 25.46 -3.81 0.73
CA LYS A 133 25.57 -5.25 0.44
C LYS A 133 24.17 -5.89 0.26
N LEU A 134 23.23 -5.57 1.14
CA LEU A 134 21.87 -6.13 1.05
C LEU A 134 21.13 -5.66 -0.22
N ARG A 135 21.34 -4.42 -0.67
CA ARG A 135 20.78 -3.92 -1.95
C ARG A 135 21.35 -4.66 -3.14
N GLU A 136 22.67 -4.90 -3.16
CA GLU A 136 23.33 -5.64 -4.24
C GLU A 136 22.81 -7.09 -4.33
N LEU A 137 22.68 -7.77 -3.18
CA LEU A 137 22.13 -9.13 -3.10
C LEU A 137 20.67 -9.18 -3.56
N ASN A 138 19.83 -8.26 -3.09
CA ASN A 138 18.42 -8.16 -3.50
C ASN A 138 18.29 -7.87 -5.01
N ALA A 139 19.14 -7.00 -5.57
CA ALA A 139 19.13 -6.71 -7.00
C ALA A 139 19.49 -7.93 -7.86
N HIS A 140 20.41 -8.77 -7.39
CA HIS A 140 20.73 -10.03 -8.07
C HIS A 140 19.54 -11.00 -8.03
N LEU A 141 18.87 -11.12 -6.88
CA LEU A 141 17.72 -12.02 -6.71
C LEU A 141 16.50 -11.62 -7.52
N ILE A 142 16.19 -10.32 -7.60
CA ILE A 142 15.09 -9.83 -8.43
C ILE A 142 15.29 -10.22 -9.90
N LYS A 143 16.55 -10.30 -10.37
CA LYS A 143 16.90 -10.68 -11.75
C LYS A 143 16.91 -12.18 -12.00
N THR A 144 17.13 -13.01 -10.98
CA THR A 144 17.27 -14.47 -11.14
C THR A 144 16.03 -15.24 -10.70
N ASN A 145 15.22 -14.69 -9.79
CA ASN A 145 14.04 -15.35 -9.27
C ASN A 145 12.85 -15.21 -10.24
N LYS A 146 12.36 -16.35 -10.74
CA LYS A 146 11.23 -16.43 -11.68
C LYS A 146 10.00 -15.65 -11.24
N LYS A 147 9.65 -15.67 -9.94
CA LYS A 147 8.46 -14.96 -9.44
C LYS A 147 8.63 -13.45 -9.51
N PHE A 148 9.82 -12.92 -9.20
CA PHE A 148 10.07 -11.49 -9.27
C PHE A 148 10.14 -11.00 -10.72
N ILE A 149 10.73 -11.80 -11.62
CA ILE A 149 10.71 -11.52 -13.06
C ILE A 149 9.26 -11.40 -13.56
N GLU A 150 8.39 -12.32 -13.16
CA GLU A 150 6.97 -12.30 -13.52
C GLU A 150 6.24 -11.07 -12.94
N ILE A 151 6.46 -10.74 -11.66
CA ILE A 151 5.88 -9.55 -11.02
C ILE A 151 6.29 -8.26 -11.74
N VAL A 152 7.56 -8.13 -12.12
CA VAL A 152 8.07 -6.96 -12.84
C VAL A 152 7.41 -6.87 -14.21
N LYS A 153 7.35 -7.99 -14.95
CA LYS A 153 6.69 -8.06 -16.26
C LYS A 153 5.22 -7.61 -16.17
N GLU A 154 4.46 -8.15 -15.22
CA GLU A 154 3.07 -7.77 -15.03
C GLU A 154 2.88 -6.29 -14.67
N ALA A 155 3.79 -5.73 -13.87
CA ALA A 155 3.77 -4.33 -13.52
C ALA A 155 4.04 -3.45 -14.75
N ASP A 156 5.01 -3.80 -15.59
CA ASP A 156 5.32 -3.08 -16.83
C ASP A 156 4.15 -3.15 -17.82
N GLU A 157 3.51 -4.30 -17.97
CA GLU A 157 2.30 -4.44 -18.79
C GLU A 157 1.13 -3.61 -18.22
N ALA A 158 0.95 -3.58 -16.89
CA ALA A 158 -0.06 -2.76 -16.25
C ALA A 158 0.19 -1.26 -16.47
N ARG A 159 1.46 -0.84 -16.46
CA ARG A 159 1.86 0.53 -16.77
C ARG A 159 1.54 0.90 -18.22
N ALA A 160 1.83 0.01 -19.17
CA ALA A 160 1.46 0.20 -20.57
C ALA A 160 -0.06 0.34 -20.72
N ARG A 161 -0.85 -0.55 -20.10
CA ARG A 161 -2.32 -0.47 -20.11
C ARG A 161 -2.86 0.84 -19.54
N GLN A 162 -2.24 1.41 -18.50
CA GLN A 162 -2.67 2.70 -17.94
C GLN A 162 -2.56 3.87 -18.91
N GLN A 163 -1.72 3.77 -19.95
CA GLN A 163 -1.60 4.80 -20.99
C GLN A 163 -2.72 4.70 -22.03
N HIS A 164 -3.39 3.56 -22.13
CA HIS A 164 -4.54 3.34 -23.01
C HIS A 164 -5.84 3.67 -22.27
N THR A 165 -6.27 4.92 -22.36
CA THR A 165 -7.53 5.40 -21.76
C THR A 165 -8.73 5.29 -22.70
N ILE A 166 -8.48 4.99 -23.97
CA ILE A 166 -9.51 4.76 -24.99
C ILE A 166 -9.84 3.28 -25.00
N ILE A 167 -11.13 2.97 -24.86
CA ILE A 167 -11.63 1.59 -24.86
C ILE A 167 -12.62 1.47 -26.02
N ASP A 168 -12.41 0.47 -26.87
CA ASP A 168 -13.35 0.15 -27.94
C ASP A 168 -14.65 -0.36 -27.35
N ILE A 169 -15.80 0.22 -27.73
CA ILE A 169 -17.10 -0.20 -27.19
C ILE A 169 -17.78 -1.29 -28.03
N ASP A 170 -17.17 -1.70 -29.15
CA ASP A 170 -17.73 -2.75 -29.99
C ASP A 170 -17.52 -4.15 -29.38
N LEU A 171 -18.50 -5.02 -29.62
CA LEU A 171 -18.54 -6.33 -29.00
C LEU A 171 -17.41 -7.25 -29.48
N ALA A 172 -16.94 -7.12 -30.72
CA ALA A 172 -15.91 -7.99 -31.28
C ALA A 172 -14.55 -7.68 -30.64
N SER A 173 -14.18 -6.41 -30.57
CA SER A 173 -12.96 -5.94 -29.91
C SER A 173 -12.95 -6.27 -28.42
N GLN A 174 -14.09 -6.05 -27.72
CA GLN A 174 -14.21 -6.43 -26.31
C GLN A 174 -14.06 -7.94 -26.08
N ARG A 175 -14.64 -8.78 -26.94
CA ARG A 175 -14.48 -10.25 -26.86
C ARG A 175 -13.03 -10.66 -27.13
N HIS A 176 -12.38 -10.06 -28.13
CA HIS A 176 -10.99 -10.34 -28.47
C HIS A 176 -10.03 -9.96 -27.33
N GLU A 177 -10.16 -8.75 -26.78
CA GLU A 177 -9.33 -8.29 -25.67
C GLU A 177 -9.55 -9.16 -24.42
N ARG A 178 -10.80 -9.54 -24.13
CA ARG A 178 -11.11 -10.47 -23.02
C ARG A 178 -10.46 -11.84 -23.21
N GLN A 179 -10.50 -12.40 -24.42
CA GLN A 179 -9.86 -13.69 -24.73
C GLN A 179 -8.34 -13.61 -24.60
N LYS A 180 -7.72 -12.54 -25.11
CA LYS A 180 -6.29 -12.26 -24.96
C LYS A 180 -5.89 -12.16 -23.48
N LEU A 181 -6.60 -11.38 -22.68
CA LEU A 181 -6.36 -11.26 -21.25
C LEU A 181 -6.57 -12.57 -20.50
N ALA A 182 -7.58 -13.37 -20.88
CA ALA A 182 -7.82 -14.69 -20.31
C ALA A 182 -6.67 -15.67 -20.62
N ALA A 183 -6.14 -15.66 -21.85
CA ALA A 183 -5.00 -16.47 -22.24
C ALA A 183 -3.72 -16.09 -21.48
N ILE A 184 -3.45 -14.79 -21.33
CA ILE A 184 -2.32 -14.29 -20.54
C ILE A 184 -2.41 -14.76 -19.09
N ARG A 185 -3.59 -14.63 -18.46
CA ARG A 185 -3.82 -15.08 -17.07
C ARG A 185 -3.64 -16.58 -16.90
N LYS A 186 -4.16 -17.37 -17.84
CA LYS A 186 -4.00 -18.83 -17.84
C LYS A 186 -2.53 -19.22 -17.96
N ALA A 187 -1.76 -18.53 -18.79
CA ALA A 187 -0.32 -18.75 -18.95
C ALA A 187 0.50 -18.36 -17.70
N ALA A 188 0.07 -17.32 -16.97
CA ALA A 188 0.66 -16.91 -15.69
C ALA A 188 0.29 -17.84 -14.51
N GLY A 189 -0.53 -18.88 -14.72
CA GLY A 189 -1.00 -19.75 -13.65
C GLY A 189 -1.89 -19.06 -12.61
N ASP A 190 -2.31 -17.82 -12.89
CA ASP A 190 -3.18 -17.02 -12.05
C ASP A 190 -4.59 -17.65 -12.08
N LYS A 191 -5.18 -17.86 -10.89
CA LYS A 191 -6.60 -18.25 -10.81
C LYS A 191 -7.44 -17.10 -11.38
N PRO A 192 -8.53 -17.38 -12.11
CA PRO A 192 -9.34 -16.33 -12.74
C PRO A 192 -9.67 -15.23 -11.72
N TYR A 193 -9.56 -13.98 -12.18
CA TYR A 193 -9.99 -12.80 -11.44
C TYR A 193 -11.30 -13.12 -10.75
N SER A 194 -11.33 -12.92 -9.44
CA SER A 194 -12.50 -13.10 -8.61
C SER A 194 -13.75 -12.56 -9.33
N PRO A 195 -14.76 -13.38 -9.61
CA PRO A 195 -15.97 -12.93 -10.30
C PRO A 195 -16.75 -11.83 -9.56
N TYR A 196 -16.39 -11.55 -8.32
CA TYR A 196 -17.12 -10.65 -7.43
C TYR A 196 -17.09 -9.15 -7.77
N PHE A 197 -16.27 -8.69 -8.73
CA PHE A 197 -16.13 -7.23 -8.97
C PHE A 197 -16.38 -6.75 -10.41
N HIS A 198 -16.65 -7.64 -11.35
CA HIS A 198 -17.25 -7.27 -12.63
C HIS A 198 -18.27 -8.33 -12.98
N GLY A 199 -19.50 -7.90 -13.27
CA GLY A 199 -20.64 -8.76 -13.55
C GLY A 199 -20.23 -9.98 -14.36
N GLU A 200 -20.26 -11.14 -13.69
CA GLU A 200 -20.47 -12.39 -14.40
C GLU A 200 -21.66 -12.16 -15.33
N ASP A 201 -21.59 -12.74 -16.53
CA ASP A 201 -22.77 -12.95 -17.38
C ASP A 201 -23.99 -13.19 -16.50
N TYR A 202 -25.10 -12.50 -16.78
CA TYR A 202 -26.40 -12.73 -16.16
C TYR A 202 -26.76 -14.22 -16.34
N GLY A 203 -26.34 -15.08 -15.41
CA GLY A 203 -26.47 -16.52 -15.59
C GLY A 203 -25.46 -17.33 -14.79
N GLN A 204 -25.95 -17.88 -13.68
CA GLN A 204 -25.35 -18.95 -12.86
C GLN A 204 -24.43 -18.50 -11.72
N GLY A 205 -25.04 -17.86 -10.71
CA GLY A 205 -24.44 -17.72 -9.39
C GLY A 205 -24.15 -19.08 -8.76
N LYS A 206 -22.88 -19.49 -8.72
CA LYS A 206 -22.44 -20.61 -7.88
C LYS A 206 -22.59 -20.20 -6.42
N LYS A 207 -23.44 -20.91 -5.66
CA LYS A 207 -23.52 -20.78 -4.20
C LYS A 207 -22.14 -21.06 -3.60
N VAL A 208 -21.45 -20.03 -3.15
CA VAL A 208 -20.19 -20.19 -2.41
C VAL A 208 -20.55 -20.53 -0.97
N GLY A 209 -20.25 -21.77 -0.57
CA GLY A 209 -20.44 -22.22 0.80
C GLY A 209 -19.69 -21.32 1.79
N ARG A 210 -20.31 -21.02 2.94
CA ARG A 210 -19.69 -20.26 4.02
C ARG A 210 -18.36 -20.93 4.42
N ILE A 211 -17.27 -20.19 4.28
CA ILE A 211 -15.94 -20.63 4.71
C ILE A 211 -15.89 -20.53 6.24
N THR A 212 -15.38 -21.56 6.92
CA THR A 212 -15.22 -21.51 8.37
C THR A 212 -13.97 -20.71 8.77
N PRO A 213 -13.93 -20.13 9.99
CA PRO A 213 -12.73 -19.41 10.47
C PRO A 213 -11.43 -20.24 10.40
N ALA A 214 -11.53 -21.55 10.64
CA ALA A 214 -10.39 -22.46 10.53
C ALA A 214 -9.87 -22.60 9.08
N GLN A 215 -10.79 -22.66 8.11
CA GLN A 215 -10.45 -22.71 6.69
C GLN A 215 -9.85 -21.39 6.19
N GLU A 216 -10.34 -20.25 6.68
CA GLU A 216 -9.74 -18.94 6.40
C GLU A 216 -8.32 -18.86 6.95
N LYS A 217 -8.10 -19.26 8.21
CA LYS A 217 -6.77 -19.30 8.82
C LYS A 217 -5.80 -20.17 8.01
N LYS A 218 -6.23 -21.37 7.59
CA LYS A 218 -5.39 -22.27 6.77
C LYS A 218 -5.05 -21.64 5.41
N LYS A 219 -6.00 -20.99 4.74
CA LYS A 219 -5.76 -20.27 3.48
C LYS A 219 -4.82 -19.08 3.68
N PHE A 220 -4.98 -18.35 4.77
CA PHE A 220 -4.15 -17.20 5.12
C PHE A 220 -2.69 -17.62 5.34
N ILE A 221 -2.44 -18.62 6.19
CA ILE A 221 -1.08 -19.15 6.44
C ILE A 221 -0.44 -19.64 5.14
N LYS A 222 -1.22 -20.37 4.32
CA LYS A 222 -0.72 -20.84 3.01
C LYS A 222 -0.28 -19.67 2.13
N ARG A 223 -1.04 -18.58 2.09
CA ARG A 223 -0.68 -17.36 1.32
C ARG A 223 0.61 -16.74 1.83
N LEU A 224 0.74 -16.56 3.15
CA LEU A 224 1.96 -15.99 3.75
C LEU A 224 3.22 -16.79 3.39
N ASN A 225 3.15 -18.12 3.44
CA ASN A 225 4.28 -18.98 3.10
C ASN A 225 4.67 -18.93 1.61
N THR A 226 3.76 -18.50 0.74
CA THR A 226 4.01 -18.40 -0.71
C THR A 226 4.30 -16.99 -1.20
N ASP A 227 4.13 -15.99 -0.34
CA ASP A 227 4.25 -14.57 -0.67
C ASP A 227 5.72 -14.20 -0.94
N PRO A 228 6.06 -13.77 -2.17
CA PRO A 228 7.45 -13.45 -2.52
C PRO A 228 8.06 -12.33 -1.68
N ALA A 229 7.29 -11.31 -1.29
CA ALA A 229 7.81 -10.18 -0.52
C ALA A 229 8.11 -10.60 0.93
N ILE A 230 7.28 -11.47 1.52
CA ILE A 230 7.54 -12.03 2.84
C ILE A 230 8.77 -12.94 2.81
N GLN A 231 8.88 -13.84 1.82
CA GLN A 231 10.02 -14.73 1.70
C GLN A 231 11.33 -13.95 1.54
N GLU A 232 11.37 -12.96 0.65
CA GLU A 232 12.57 -12.13 0.49
C GLU A 232 12.90 -11.33 1.75
N SER A 233 11.88 -10.83 2.47
CA SER A 233 12.11 -10.13 3.74
C SER A 233 12.75 -11.04 4.80
N LEU A 234 12.32 -12.30 4.88
CA LEU A 234 12.93 -13.28 5.79
C LEU A 234 14.36 -13.60 5.37
N ASP A 235 14.63 -13.72 4.08
CA ASP A 235 15.98 -14.01 3.59
C ASP A 235 16.93 -12.82 3.79
N ILE A 236 16.46 -11.58 3.63
CA ILE A 236 17.22 -10.37 3.98
C ILE A 236 17.61 -10.41 5.46
N LEU A 237 16.69 -10.79 6.35
CA LEU A 237 16.95 -10.86 7.78
C LEU A 237 18.02 -11.93 8.09
N ARG A 238 17.95 -13.10 7.46
CA ARG A 238 18.95 -14.17 7.61
C ARG A 238 20.34 -13.80 7.08
N ARG A 239 20.43 -13.00 6.02
CA ARG A 239 21.71 -12.54 5.43
C ARG A 239 22.36 -11.39 6.19
N ALA A 240 21.62 -10.78 7.11
CA ALA A 240 22.09 -9.66 7.93
C ALA A 240 22.61 -10.09 9.30
N GLU A 241 22.37 -11.34 9.70
CA GLU A 241 23.06 -12.04 10.80
C GLU A 241 24.44 -12.52 10.33
#